data_AF-A0A0K8THV5-F1
#
_entry.id   AF-A0A0K8THV5-F1
#
_cell.length_a   1.000
_cell.length_b   1.000
_cell.length_c   1.000
_cell.angle_alpha   90.00
_cell.angle_beta   90.00
_cell.angle_gamma   90.00
#
_symmetry.space_group_name_H-M   'P 1'
#
loop_
_entity.id
_entity.type
_entity.pdbx_description
1 polymer ?
#
loop_
_entity_poly.entity_id
_entity_poly.type
_entity_poly.pdbx_seq_one_letter_code
_entity_poly.pdbx_strand_id
1 'polypeptide(L)'
;MNNLAPPPDQHAYQHTLMYGRYTKELGAFAKEEARKQHKLKKEDVDLETDELMRIKYQGRCRGRLFKAFGWLWRHTFARLGEDWVFLALLGLIMAVLSFFMDLGISMCNKGRLWLYRDLAKNPVAQYFAWVALPFCLILFSAGFVHIVAPQSIGSGIPEMKTILRGVALKEYLTFRTLVAKVIGLTATLGSGLPLGKEGPFVHIASISATLLSKLVTSFQSIYENESRNTEMLAAACAVGVASCFGAPIGGVLFSIEVTTVYFAIRNYWRGFFTAVCGATVFKLLAVWAHEEDTVKAYFQTNFTMEFPFDPQELLVFALMGVICGLGGALYVWSHRQYVLFMRRNKK
;
A
#
# COMPACT_ATOMS: atom_id res chain seq x y z
N MET A 1 67.72 24.49 19.10
CA MET A 1 67.57 23.38 18.15
C MET A 1 66.84 22.25 18.84
N ASN A 2 65.74 21.86 18.21
CA ASN A 2 64.72 20.84 18.48
C ASN A 2 64.89 19.84 19.62
N ASN A 3 63.77 19.74 20.33
CA ASN A 3 63.43 18.83 21.40
C ASN A 3 62.40 17.81 20.86
N LEU A 4 62.39 16.61 21.46
CA LEU A 4 61.24 15.72 21.74
C LEU A 4 61.20 14.33 21.08
N ALA A 5 61.25 13.35 21.98
CA ALA A 5 60.90 11.94 21.90
C ALA A 5 59.35 11.73 21.91
N PRO A 6 58.85 10.51 22.19
CA PRO A 6 58.91 9.23 21.47
C PRO A 6 57.48 8.86 20.94
N PRO A 7 57.24 7.65 20.39
CA PRO A 7 55.98 6.99 20.80
C PRO A 7 56.08 5.46 20.94
N PRO A 8 55.21 4.86 21.77
CA PRO A 8 54.84 3.45 21.67
C PRO A 8 53.35 3.23 21.31
N ASP A 9 53.18 2.16 20.54
CA ASP A 9 52.17 1.08 20.56
C ASP A 9 50.65 1.23 20.31
N GLN A 10 50.25 0.51 19.25
CA GLN A 10 49.27 -0.60 19.17
C GLN A 10 47.84 -0.42 19.70
N HIS A 11 47.04 0.41 19.02
CA HIS A 11 45.64 0.06 18.73
C HIS A 11 45.28 0.64 17.35
N ALA A 12 45.53 -0.16 16.32
CA ALA A 12 45.32 0.23 14.93
C ALA A 12 43.83 0.23 14.58
N TYR A 13 43.18 1.38 14.71
CA TYR A 13 42.02 1.69 13.87
C TYR A 13 42.52 1.92 12.45
N GLN A 14 42.19 1.02 11.54
CA GLN A 14 42.50 1.17 10.12
C GLN A 14 41.60 2.28 9.55
N HIS A 15 42.10 3.52 9.64
CA HIS A 15 41.51 4.66 8.97
C HIS A 15 41.66 4.41 7.46
N THR A 16 40.56 4.16 6.75
CA THR A 16 40.57 4.21 5.29
C THR A 16 40.99 5.63 4.90
N LEU A 17 42.25 5.77 4.47
CA LEU A 17 42.81 7.00 3.93
C LEU A 17 42.11 7.31 2.61
N MET A 18 41.01 8.07 2.68
CA MET A 18 40.58 8.88 1.56
C MET A 18 41.65 9.96 1.37
N TYR A 19 42.52 9.74 0.39
CA TYR A 19 43.49 10.73 -0.06
C TYR A 19 42.74 11.99 -0.53
N GLY A 20 42.88 13.08 0.23
CA GLY A 20 42.37 14.39 -0.15
C GLY A 20 42.30 15.37 1.02
N ARG A 21 43.04 16.47 0.95
CA ARG A 21 42.92 17.61 1.88
C ARG A 21 41.55 18.28 1.69
N TYR A 22 40.50 17.80 2.35
CA TYR A 22 39.17 18.42 2.25
C TYR A 22 38.45 18.46 3.59
N THR A 23 38.85 19.39 4.46
CA THR A 23 38.19 19.60 5.77
C THR A 23 37.35 20.87 5.84
N LYS A 24 37.34 21.73 4.80
CA LYS A 24 36.47 22.93 4.71
C LYS A 24 35.42 22.88 3.60
N GLU A 25 35.62 22.09 2.55
CA GLU A 25 34.70 22.06 1.40
C GLU A 25 33.46 21.18 1.61
N LEU A 26 33.55 20.09 2.38
CA LEU A 26 32.38 19.22 2.63
C LEU A 26 31.25 19.96 3.37
N GLY A 27 31.61 20.82 4.33
CA GLY A 27 30.62 21.63 5.06
C GLY A 27 29.96 22.67 4.16
N ALA A 28 30.72 23.27 3.23
CA ALA A 28 30.18 24.19 2.23
C ALA A 28 29.29 23.46 1.23
N PHE A 29 29.72 22.30 0.73
CA PHE A 29 28.96 21.43 -0.18
C PHE A 29 27.66 20.94 0.47
N ALA A 30 27.71 20.45 1.71
CA ALA A 30 26.52 20.04 2.45
C ALA A 30 25.55 21.20 2.68
N LYS A 31 26.05 22.41 2.93
CA LYS A 31 25.23 23.62 3.10
C LYS A 31 24.62 24.08 1.78
N GLU A 32 25.33 23.90 0.67
CA GLU A 32 24.85 24.21 -0.68
C GLU A 32 23.80 23.20 -1.16
N GLU A 33 24.01 21.90 -0.91
CA GLU A 33 23.00 20.86 -1.15
C GLU A 33 21.77 21.05 -0.26
N ALA A 34 21.95 21.36 1.03
CA ALA A 34 20.82 21.69 1.90
C ALA A 34 20.04 22.91 1.38
N ARG A 35 20.72 23.94 0.84
CA ARG A 35 20.07 25.08 0.19
C ARG A 35 19.31 24.70 -1.08
N LYS A 36 19.89 23.83 -1.93
CA LYS A 36 19.21 23.32 -3.14
C LYS A 36 17.97 22.52 -2.76
N GLN A 37 18.07 21.60 -1.80
CA GLN A 37 16.94 20.85 -1.28
C GLN A 37 15.87 21.77 -0.70
N HIS A 38 16.27 22.83 0.02
CA HIS A 38 15.32 23.79 0.58
C HIS A 38 14.63 24.64 -0.49
N LYS A 39 15.32 24.96 -1.60
CA LYS A 39 14.71 25.62 -2.77
C LYS A 39 13.74 24.70 -3.49
N LEU A 40 14.14 23.46 -3.77
CA LEU A 40 13.28 22.45 -4.39
C LEU A 40 12.03 22.19 -3.54
N LYS A 41 12.19 22.07 -2.22
CA LYS A 41 11.07 21.90 -1.28
C LYS A 41 10.15 23.12 -1.29
N LYS A 42 10.72 24.34 -1.40
CA LYS A 42 9.93 25.58 -1.52
C LYS A 42 9.18 25.65 -2.85
N GLU A 43 9.82 25.28 -3.95
CA GLU A 43 9.20 25.23 -5.29
C GLU A 43 8.08 24.17 -5.35
N ASP A 44 8.28 22.97 -4.78
CA ASP A 44 7.23 21.96 -4.68
C ASP A 44 6.06 22.44 -3.79
N VAL A 45 6.35 23.14 -2.69
CA VAL A 45 5.32 23.78 -1.84
C VAL A 45 4.57 24.87 -2.60
N ASP A 46 5.27 25.75 -3.32
CA ASP A 46 4.65 26.81 -4.12
C ASP A 46 3.78 26.23 -5.25
N LEU A 47 4.22 25.14 -5.89
CA LEU A 47 3.46 24.38 -6.89
C LEU A 47 2.21 23.70 -6.29
N GLU A 48 2.32 23.02 -5.15
CA GLU A 48 1.16 22.45 -4.45
C GLU A 48 0.19 23.55 -3.99
N THR A 49 0.71 24.72 -3.58
CA THR A 49 -0.10 25.87 -3.17
C THR A 49 -0.85 26.47 -4.36
N ASP A 50 -0.22 26.56 -5.52
CA ASP A 50 -0.85 27.05 -6.76
C ASP A 50 -1.89 26.05 -7.30
N GLU A 51 -1.63 24.74 -7.22
CA GLU A 51 -2.64 23.70 -7.49
C GLU A 51 -3.83 23.80 -6.52
N LEU A 52 -3.58 23.96 -5.22
CA LEU A 52 -4.62 24.16 -4.21
C LEU A 52 -5.45 25.42 -4.48
N MET A 53 -4.79 26.52 -4.86
CA MET A 53 -5.44 27.78 -5.23
C MET A 53 -6.32 27.61 -6.48
N ARG A 54 -5.85 26.88 -7.50
CA ARG A 54 -6.64 26.54 -8.70
C ARG A 54 -7.87 25.70 -8.35
N ILE A 55 -7.72 24.67 -7.50
CA ILE A 55 -8.85 23.86 -7.00
C ILE A 55 -9.86 24.74 -6.24
N LYS A 56 -9.38 25.68 -5.42
CA LYS A 56 -10.22 26.62 -4.66
C LYS A 56 -10.99 27.58 -5.58
N TYR A 57 -10.37 28.05 -6.66
CA TYR A 57 -11.01 28.91 -7.66
C TYR A 57 -12.08 28.16 -8.47
N GLN A 58 -11.83 26.89 -8.82
CA GLN A 58 -12.81 26.03 -9.51
C GLN A 58 -14.00 25.63 -8.63
N GLY A 59 -13.84 25.58 -7.30
CA GLY A 59 -14.89 25.21 -6.35
C GLY A 59 -16.01 26.25 -6.13
N ARG A 60 -15.87 27.47 -6.66
CA ARG A 60 -16.83 28.57 -6.42
C ARG A 60 -18.22 28.33 -7.04
N CYS A 61 -18.34 27.44 -8.02
CA CYS A 61 -19.62 27.09 -8.67
C CYS A 61 -20.46 26.03 -7.94
N ARG A 62 -20.07 25.53 -6.76
CA ARG A 62 -20.72 24.39 -6.08
C ARG A 62 -21.36 24.73 -4.73
N GLY A 63 -21.87 25.94 -4.57
CA GLY A 63 -22.08 26.63 -3.28
C GLY A 63 -23.26 26.24 -2.38
N ARG A 64 -24.17 25.32 -2.75
CA ARG A 64 -25.33 24.93 -1.88
C ARG A 64 -25.15 23.58 -1.18
N LEU A 65 -24.84 22.52 -1.93
CA LEU A 65 -24.55 21.19 -1.37
C LEU A 65 -23.33 21.21 -0.45
N PHE A 66 -22.30 21.98 -0.79
CA PHE A 66 -21.09 22.13 0.04
C PHE A 66 -21.35 22.85 1.36
N LYS A 67 -22.27 23.83 1.38
CA LYS A 67 -22.66 24.52 2.62
C LYS A 67 -23.53 23.63 3.51
N ALA A 68 -24.43 22.85 2.93
CA ALA A 68 -25.23 21.86 3.67
C ALA A 68 -24.33 20.76 4.26
N PHE A 69 -23.39 20.24 3.46
CA PHE A 69 -22.43 19.25 3.91
C PHE A 69 -21.50 19.83 4.98
N GLY A 70 -20.96 21.04 4.79
CA GLY A 70 -20.12 21.72 5.80
C GLY A 70 -20.86 22.07 7.10
N TRP A 71 -22.15 22.40 7.03
CA TRP A 71 -23.00 22.65 8.20
C TRP A 71 -23.32 21.35 8.96
N LEU A 72 -23.73 20.29 8.24
CA LEU A 72 -23.92 18.96 8.80
C LEU A 72 -22.62 18.42 9.39
N TRP A 73 -21.50 18.70 8.73
CA TRP A 73 -20.16 18.29 9.15
C TRP A 73 -19.78 18.93 10.49
N ARG A 74 -19.92 20.25 10.59
CA ARG A 74 -19.64 21.01 11.81
C ARG A 74 -20.56 20.62 12.98
N HIS A 75 -21.84 20.37 12.74
CA HIS A 75 -22.79 20.10 13.82
C HIS A 75 -22.77 18.65 14.33
N THR A 76 -22.41 17.69 13.48
CA THR A 76 -22.47 16.25 13.84
C THR A 76 -21.08 15.70 14.21
N PHE A 77 -20.03 16.10 13.50
CA PHE A 77 -18.71 15.47 13.62
C PHE A 77 -17.72 16.23 14.53
N ALA A 78 -17.96 17.49 14.89
CA ALA A 78 -17.09 18.20 15.85
C ALA A 78 -17.15 17.63 17.28
N ARG A 79 -18.18 16.84 17.62
CA ARG A 79 -18.34 16.17 18.93
C ARG A 79 -17.70 14.78 19.02
N LEU A 80 -17.48 14.12 17.88
CA LEU A 80 -16.85 12.80 17.77
C LEU A 80 -15.50 13.04 17.07
N GLY A 81 -14.41 13.15 17.83
CA GLY A 81 -13.12 13.68 17.36
C GLY A 81 -12.79 13.39 15.89
N GLU A 82 -12.49 14.44 15.13
CA GLU A 82 -12.39 14.45 13.65
C GLU A 82 -11.57 13.30 13.05
N ASP A 83 -10.51 12.87 13.76
CA ASP A 83 -9.67 11.74 13.37
C ASP A 83 -10.44 10.41 13.31
N TRP A 84 -11.34 10.12 14.26
CA TRP A 84 -12.08 8.85 14.29
C TRP A 84 -13.09 8.76 13.16
N VAL A 85 -13.67 9.89 12.79
CA VAL A 85 -14.59 9.99 11.65
C VAL A 85 -13.85 9.76 10.35
N PHE A 86 -12.69 10.39 10.19
CA PHE A 86 -11.80 10.19 9.05
C PHE A 86 -11.44 8.70 8.91
N LEU A 87 -11.07 8.05 10.01
CA LEU A 87 -10.72 6.64 10.05
C LEU A 87 -11.91 5.73 9.70
N ALA A 88 -13.10 6.00 10.23
CA ALA A 88 -14.30 5.25 9.86
C ALA A 88 -14.63 5.37 8.37
N LEU A 89 -14.53 6.58 7.82
CA LEU A 89 -14.78 6.87 6.41
C LEU A 89 -13.74 6.20 5.50
N LEU A 90 -12.46 6.20 5.90
CA LEU A 90 -11.41 5.46 5.21
C LEU A 90 -11.73 3.96 5.18
N GLY A 91 -12.16 3.38 6.31
CA GLY A 91 -12.59 1.99 6.39
C GLY A 91 -13.74 1.65 5.41
N LEU A 92 -14.77 2.50 5.38
CA LEU A 92 -15.90 2.39 4.46
C LEU A 92 -15.45 2.42 3.00
N ILE A 93 -14.63 3.40 2.62
CA ILE A 93 -14.12 3.55 1.25
C ILE A 93 -13.32 2.31 0.84
N MET A 94 -12.45 1.80 1.71
CA MET A 94 -11.63 0.63 1.39
C MET A 94 -12.45 -0.64 1.25
N ALA A 95 -13.46 -0.83 2.08
CA ALA A 95 -14.38 -1.97 1.97
C ALA A 95 -15.13 -1.94 0.64
N VAL A 96 -15.66 -0.78 0.25
CA VAL A 96 -16.36 -0.58 -1.03
C VAL A 96 -15.43 -0.84 -2.21
N LEU A 97 -14.21 -0.29 -2.18
CA LEU A 97 -13.20 -0.53 -3.23
C LEU A 97 -12.83 -2.00 -3.35
N SER A 98 -12.65 -2.72 -2.23
CA SER A 98 -12.34 -4.15 -2.26
C SER A 98 -13.50 -4.94 -2.84
N PHE A 99 -14.73 -4.64 -2.42
CA PHE A 99 -15.92 -5.32 -2.89
C PHE A 99 -16.11 -5.18 -4.41
N PHE A 100 -15.98 -3.96 -4.96
CA PHE A 100 -16.07 -3.73 -6.40
C PHE A 100 -14.93 -4.39 -7.19
N MET A 101 -13.72 -4.39 -6.65
CA MET A 101 -12.59 -5.08 -7.27
C MET A 101 -12.82 -6.59 -7.33
N ASP A 102 -13.26 -7.19 -6.22
CA ASP A 102 -13.55 -8.62 -6.13
C ASP A 102 -14.71 -9.01 -7.06
N LEU A 103 -15.74 -8.16 -7.19
CA LEU A 103 -16.81 -8.32 -8.16
C LEU A 103 -16.29 -8.31 -9.60
N GLY A 104 -15.42 -7.34 -9.95
CA GLY A 104 -14.78 -7.25 -11.26
C GLY A 104 -13.94 -8.50 -11.59
N ILE A 105 -13.14 -8.97 -10.64
CA ILE A 105 -12.34 -10.20 -10.78
C ILE A 105 -13.25 -11.41 -11.01
N SER A 106 -14.33 -11.53 -10.23
CA SER A 106 -15.33 -12.60 -10.36
C SER A 106 -15.99 -12.60 -11.73
N MET A 107 -16.36 -11.43 -12.25
CA MET A 107 -16.93 -11.28 -13.59
C MET A 107 -15.94 -11.71 -14.69
N CYS A 108 -14.68 -11.28 -14.61
CA CYS A 108 -13.64 -11.71 -15.56
C CYS A 108 -13.44 -13.23 -15.53
N ASN A 109 -13.38 -13.82 -14.33
CA ASN A 109 -13.18 -15.26 -14.17
C ASN A 109 -14.39 -16.06 -14.69
N LYS A 110 -15.62 -15.61 -14.38
CA LYS A 110 -16.85 -16.20 -14.93
C LYS A 110 -16.89 -16.12 -16.45
N GLY A 111 -16.52 -14.98 -17.03
CA GLY A 111 -16.41 -14.79 -18.48
C GLY A 111 -15.42 -15.76 -19.12
N ARG A 112 -14.25 -15.96 -18.48
CA ARG A 112 -13.23 -16.93 -18.92
C ARG A 112 -13.74 -18.36 -18.89
N LEU A 113 -14.40 -18.77 -17.80
CA LEU A 113 -14.97 -20.11 -17.68
C LEU A 113 -16.12 -20.33 -18.66
N TRP A 114 -16.97 -19.32 -18.86
CA TRP A 114 -18.06 -19.37 -19.82
C TRP A 114 -17.54 -19.57 -21.24
N LEU A 115 -16.54 -18.77 -21.66
CA LEU A 115 -15.94 -18.88 -22.98
C LEU A 115 -15.31 -20.25 -23.23
N TYR A 116 -14.61 -20.81 -22.23
CA TYR A 116 -14.01 -22.15 -22.34
C TYR A 116 -15.05 -23.26 -22.45
N ARG A 117 -16.16 -23.17 -21.70
CA ARG A 117 -17.23 -24.18 -21.67
C ARG A 117 -18.13 -24.15 -22.90
N ASP A 118 -18.42 -22.98 -23.44
CA ASP A 118 -19.32 -22.84 -24.60
C ASP A 118 -18.66 -23.33 -25.91
N LEU A 119 -17.34 -23.19 -26.02
CA LEU A 119 -16.52 -23.66 -27.14
C LEU A 119 -16.17 -25.17 -27.09
N ALA A 120 -16.95 -25.98 -26.38
CA ALA A 120 -16.64 -27.38 -26.05
C ALA A 120 -16.46 -28.36 -27.22
N LYS A 121 -16.83 -27.97 -28.45
CA LYS A 121 -16.87 -28.89 -29.59
C LYS A 121 -15.52 -29.07 -30.30
N ASN A 122 -14.60 -28.11 -30.18
CA ASN A 122 -13.31 -28.13 -30.89
C ASN A 122 -12.14 -27.89 -29.92
N PRO A 123 -11.22 -28.85 -29.70
CA PRO A 123 -10.14 -28.72 -28.71
C PRO A 123 -9.16 -27.59 -29.05
N VAL A 124 -8.93 -27.33 -30.34
CA VAL A 124 -8.09 -26.21 -30.79
C VAL A 124 -8.71 -24.86 -30.41
N ALA A 125 -10.02 -24.71 -30.60
CA ALA A 125 -10.73 -23.49 -30.24
C ALA A 125 -10.73 -23.26 -28.72
N GLN A 126 -10.87 -24.32 -27.92
CA GLN A 126 -10.75 -24.24 -26.46
C GLN A 126 -9.35 -23.78 -26.02
N TYR A 127 -8.29 -24.30 -26.64
CA TYR A 127 -6.93 -23.87 -26.34
C TYR A 127 -6.73 -22.38 -26.64
N PHE A 128 -7.20 -21.91 -27.81
CA PHE A 128 -7.14 -20.49 -28.14
C PHE A 128 -7.96 -19.63 -27.17
N ALA A 129 -9.17 -20.05 -26.79
CA ALA A 129 -9.99 -19.36 -25.81
C ALA A 129 -9.31 -19.28 -24.43
N TRP A 130 -8.66 -20.37 -24.01
CA TRP A 130 -7.94 -20.45 -22.74
C TRP A 130 -6.76 -19.49 -22.66
N VAL A 131 -6.03 -19.30 -23.76
CA VAL A 131 -4.83 -18.43 -23.80
C VAL A 131 -5.20 -16.98 -24.13
N ALA A 132 -6.10 -16.75 -25.08
CA ALA A 132 -6.38 -15.42 -25.62
C ALA A 132 -6.92 -14.46 -24.56
N LEU A 133 -7.88 -14.88 -23.74
CA LEU A 133 -8.52 -13.99 -22.78
C LEU A 133 -7.56 -13.55 -21.66
N PRO A 134 -6.81 -14.45 -20.97
CA PRO A 134 -5.76 -14.03 -20.05
C PRO A 134 -4.71 -13.14 -20.69
N PHE A 135 -4.24 -13.49 -21.89
CA PHE A 135 -3.24 -12.69 -22.61
C PHE A 135 -3.73 -11.27 -22.89
N CYS A 136 -4.96 -11.11 -23.39
CA CYS A 136 -5.58 -9.81 -23.62
C CYS A 136 -5.72 -9.00 -22.32
N LEU A 137 -6.15 -9.62 -21.22
CA LEU A 137 -6.26 -8.94 -19.92
C LEU A 137 -4.89 -8.49 -19.36
N ILE A 138 -3.85 -9.31 -19.53
CA ILE A 138 -2.49 -8.98 -19.11
C ILE A 138 -1.94 -7.81 -19.94
N LEU A 139 -2.08 -7.86 -21.27
CA LEU A 139 -1.67 -6.78 -22.16
C LEU A 139 -2.42 -5.48 -21.84
N PHE A 140 -3.72 -5.56 -21.60
CA PHE A 140 -4.53 -4.43 -21.20
C PHE A 140 -4.04 -3.83 -19.87
N SER A 141 -3.83 -4.66 -18.85
CA SER A 141 -3.30 -4.24 -17.55
C SER A 141 -1.94 -3.52 -17.70
N ALA A 142 -0.98 -4.15 -18.38
CA ALA A 142 0.36 -3.61 -18.59
C ALA A 142 0.34 -2.29 -19.38
N GLY A 143 -0.41 -2.25 -20.49
CA GLY A 143 -0.55 -1.06 -21.32
C GLY A 143 -1.25 0.09 -20.58
N PHE A 144 -2.35 -0.20 -19.88
CA PHE A 144 -3.12 0.79 -19.13
C PHE A 144 -2.28 1.42 -18.01
N VAL A 145 -1.57 0.60 -17.23
CA VAL A 145 -0.69 1.11 -16.16
C VAL A 145 0.45 1.94 -16.75
N HIS A 146 1.06 1.50 -17.85
CA HIS A 146 2.17 2.22 -18.47
C HIS A 146 1.76 3.58 -19.05
N ILE A 147 0.56 3.68 -19.65
CA ILE A 147 0.04 4.92 -20.24
C ILE A 147 -0.53 5.86 -19.15
N VAL A 148 -1.29 5.31 -18.21
CA VAL A 148 -1.99 6.10 -17.20
C VAL A 148 -1.07 6.48 -16.06
N ALA A 149 -0.39 5.57 -15.38
CA ALA A 149 0.48 5.96 -14.27
C ALA A 149 1.61 4.94 -14.04
N PRO A 150 2.82 5.17 -14.57
CA PRO A 150 3.94 4.24 -14.40
C PRO A 150 4.34 4.07 -12.92
N GLN A 151 4.02 5.04 -12.06
CA GLN A 151 4.22 4.95 -10.61
C GLN A 151 3.36 3.84 -9.95
N SER A 152 2.32 3.35 -10.63
CA SER A 152 1.47 2.27 -10.14
C SER A 152 2.12 0.87 -10.29
N ILE A 153 3.28 0.75 -10.94
CA ILE A 153 3.93 -0.54 -11.20
C ILE A 153 4.36 -1.19 -9.86
N GLY A 154 4.10 -2.50 -9.76
CA GLY A 154 4.55 -3.31 -8.63
C GLY A 154 3.64 -3.25 -7.39
N SER A 155 4.14 -3.82 -6.30
CA SER A 155 3.39 -4.00 -5.04
C SER A 155 3.02 -2.65 -4.41
N GLY A 156 4.00 -1.80 -4.11
CA GLY A 156 3.78 -0.55 -3.38
C GLY A 156 4.08 -0.62 -1.88
N ILE A 157 4.22 -1.82 -1.30
CA ILE A 157 4.68 -1.97 0.09
C ILE A 157 6.10 -1.39 0.29
N PRO A 158 7.11 -1.71 -0.54
CA PRO A 158 8.46 -1.16 -0.38
C PRO A 158 8.47 0.38 -0.44
N GLU A 159 7.70 0.95 -1.36
CA GLU A 159 7.56 2.39 -1.55
C GLU A 159 6.84 3.03 -0.36
N MET A 160 5.77 2.42 0.15
CA MET A 160 5.11 2.89 1.36
C MET A 160 6.03 2.85 2.59
N LYS A 161 6.88 1.82 2.70
CA LYS A 161 7.90 1.74 3.74
C LYS A 161 8.92 2.87 3.63
N THR A 162 9.26 3.32 2.43
CA THR A 162 10.13 4.50 2.24
C THR A 162 9.43 5.81 2.61
N ILE A 163 8.15 5.96 2.28
CA ILE A 163 7.34 7.15 2.63
C ILE A 163 7.17 7.27 4.14
N LEU A 164 6.85 6.17 4.84
CA LEU A 164 6.68 6.17 6.29
C LEU A 164 8.00 6.38 7.04
N ARG A 165 9.15 6.20 6.38
CA ARG A 165 10.49 6.57 6.88
C ARG A 165 10.87 8.03 6.61
N GLY A 166 10.00 8.80 5.97
CA GLY A 166 10.18 10.23 5.70
C GLY A 166 10.68 10.57 4.29
N VAL A 167 10.79 9.59 3.38
CA VAL A 167 11.16 9.85 1.98
C VAL A 167 9.90 10.04 1.15
N ALA A 168 9.55 11.29 0.84
CA ALA A 168 8.42 11.59 -0.03
C ALA A 168 8.74 11.21 -1.50
N LEU A 169 7.91 10.35 -2.09
CA LEU A 169 7.99 9.99 -3.50
C LEU A 169 7.04 10.88 -4.31
N LYS A 170 7.59 11.60 -5.30
CA LYS A 170 6.82 12.53 -6.14
C LYS A 170 5.76 11.78 -6.96
N GLU A 171 4.55 12.32 -6.99
CA GLU A 171 3.39 11.81 -7.74
C GLU A 171 2.94 10.36 -7.41
N TYR A 172 3.44 9.79 -6.32
CA TYR A 172 3.14 8.40 -5.94
C TYR A 172 1.72 8.24 -5.36
N LEU A 173 1.26 9.22 -4.57
CA LEU A 173 -0.01 9.20 -3.84
C LEU A 173 -1.11 10.02 -4.54
N THR A 174 -1.32 9.80 -5.84
CA THR A 174 -2.24 10.62 -6.66
C THR A 174 -3.51 9.87 -7.08
N PHE A 175 -4.61 10.59 -7.34
CA PHE A 175 -5.86 9.96 -7.83
C PHE A 175 -5.66 9.21 -9.16
N ARG A 176 -4.78 9.72 -10.03
CA ARG A 176 -4.42 9.05 -11.29
C ARG A 176 -3.80 7.67 -11.04
N THR A 177 -2.90 7.56 -10.04
CA THR A 177 -2.33 6.25 -9.64
C THR A 177 -3.36 5.32 -9.03
N LEU A 178 -4.34 5.83 -8.27
CA LEU A 178 -5.43 5.02 -7.71
C LEU A 178 -6.22 4.31 -8.81
N VAL A 179 -6.67 5.06 -9.81
CA VAL A 179 -7.46 4.53 -10.93
C VAL A 179 -6.65 3.53 -11.75
N ALA A 180 -5.40 3.88 -12.06
CA ALA A 180 -4.47 2.97 -12.75
C ALA A 180 -4.30 1.64 -12.01
N LYS A 181 -4.10 1.70 -10.68
CA LYS A 181 -3.82 0.53 -9.85
C LYS A 181 -5.04 -0.35 -9.67
N VAL A 182 -6.22 0.23 -9.42
CA VAL A 182 -7.47 -0.53 -9.25
C VAL A 182 -7.84 -1.29 -10.52
N ILE A 183 -7.84 -0.62 -11.68
CA ILE A 183 -8.21 -1.26 -12.95
C ILE A 183 -7.15 -2.28 -13.39
N GLY A 184 -5.86 -1.91 -13.33
CA GLY A 184 -4.76 -2.81 -13.69
C GLY A 184 -4.73 -4.07 -12.81
N LEU A 185 -4.94 -3.92 -11.49
CA LEU A 185 -4.98 -5.05 -10.58
C LEU A 185 -6.19 -5.95 -10.82
N THR A 186 -7.36 -5.37 -11.09
CA THR A 186 -8.59 -6.11 -11.41
C THR A 186 -8.40 -6.95 -12.68
N ALA A 187 -7.82 -6.38 -13.74
CA ALA A 187 -7.52 -7.11 -14.97
C ALA A 187 -6.45 -8.20 -14.76
N THR A 188 -5.42 -7.92 -13.95
CA THR A 188 -4.35 -8.86 -13.62
C THR A 188 -4.87 -10.08 -12.88
N LEU A 189 -5.68 -9.88 -11.83
CA LEU A 189 -6.27 -10.97 -11.07
C LEU A 189 -7.40 -11.67 -11.84
N GLY A 190 -8.17 -10.91 -12.63
CA GLY A 190 -9.18 -11.44 -13.55
C GLY A 190 -8.61 -12.35 -14.64
N SER A 191 -7.33 -12.18 -15.00
CA SER A 191 -6.63 -13.06 -15.94
C SER A 191 -6.32 -14.46 -15.37
N GLY A 192 -6.36 -14.63 -14.04
CA GLY A 192 -6.03 -15.87 -13.36
C GLY A 192 -4.53 -16.09 -13.12
N LEU A 193 -3.70 -15.06 -13.27
CA LEU A 193 -2.29 -15.12 -12.87
C LEU A 193 -2.15 -15.42 -11.37
N PRO A 194 -1.13 -16.18 -10.95
CA PRO A 194 -0.86 -16.47 -9.54
C PRO A 194 -0.23 -15.26 -8.83
N LEU A 195 -1.01 -14.18 -8.75
CA LEU A 195 -0.65 -12.91 -8.13
C LEU A 195 -1.67 -12.56 -7.04
N GLY A 196 -1.27 -11.72 -6.09
CA GLY A 196 -2.12 -11.28 -4.98
C GLY A 196 -2.47 -9.79 -5.05
N LYS A 197 -3.62 -9.41 -4.48
CA LYS A 197 -4.03 -7.99 -4.32
C LYS A 197 -3.40 -7.29 -3.13
N GLU A 198 -2.93 -8.02 -2.12
CA GLU A 198 -2.55 -7.47 -0.80
C GLU A 198 -1.63 -6.24 -0.88
N GLY A 199 -0.45 -6.38 -1.49
CA GLY A 199 0.51 -5.28 -1.59
C GLY A 199 -0.01 -4.06 -2.35
N PRO A 200 -0.54 -4.23 -3.57
CA PRO A 200 -1.21 -3.16 -4.29
C PRO A 200 -2.35 -2.49 -3.50
N PHE A 201 -3.10 -3.25 -2.70
CA PHE A 201 -4.21 -2.72 -1.92
C PHE A 201 -3.76 -1.86 -0.74
N VAL A 202 -2.61 -2.15 -0.13
CA VAL A 202 -1.95 -1.27 0.84
C VAL A 202 -1.63 0.09 0.22
N HIS A 203 -1.14 0.10 -1.02
CA HIS A 203 -0.89 1.34 -1.74
C HIS A 203 -2.18 2.10 -2.06
N ILE A 204 -3.21 1.40 -2.57
CA ILE A 204 -4.55 1.97 -2.82
C ILE A 204 -5.12 2.60 -1.54
N ALA A 205 -4.98 1.94 -0.40
CA ALA A 205 -5.44 2.46 0.88
C ALA A 205 -4.71 3.74 1.29
N SER A 206 -3.39 3.77 1.10
CA SER A 206 -2.56 4.94 1.38
C SER A 206 -2.94 6.12 0.48
N ILE A 207 -3.17 5.88 -0.82
CA ILE A 207 -3.67 6.92 -1.73
C ILE A 207 -5.05 7.43 -1.29
N SER A 208 -5.98 6.53 -0.96
CA SER A 208 -7.32 6.91 -0.47
C SER A 208 -7.24 7.76 0.80
N ALA A 209 -6.33 7.43 1.73
CA ALA A 209 -6.12 8.23 2.93
C ALA A 209 -5.55 9.62 2.62
N THR A 210 -4.59 9.72 1.69
CA THR A 210 -4.05 11.01 1.25
C THR A 210 -5.11 11.86 0.55
N LEU A 211 -5.90 11.27 -0.36
CA LEU A 211 -6.99 11.97 -1.04
C LEU A 211 -8.07 12.42 -0.07
N LEU A 212 -8.45 11.56 0.87
CA LEU A 212 -9.41 11.91 1.91
C LEU A 212 -8.86 13.05 2.80
N SER A 213 -7.56 13.03 3.11
CA SER A 213 -6.92 14.08 3.89
C SER A 213 -6.96 15.41 3.15
N LYS A 214 -6.63 15.43 1.85
CA LYS A 214 -6.72 16.60 0.98
C LYS A 214 -8.15 17.14 0.85
N LEU A 215 -9.15 16.25 0.81
CA LEU A 215 -10.55 16.65 0.81
C LEU A 215 -10.92 17.34 2.13
N VAL A 216 -10.60 16.74 3.27
CA VAL A 216 -10.91 17.29 4.60
C VAL A 216 -10.18 18.62 4.86
N THR A 217 -8.90 18.75 4.51
CA THR A 217 -8.15 20.02 4.64
C THR A 217 -8.65 21.11 3.69
N SER A 218 -9.25 20.75 2.54
CA SER A 218 -9.94 21.74 1.69
C SER A 218 -11.14 22.39 2.42
N PHE A 219 -11.80 21.65 3.33
CA PHE A 219 -12.89 22.17 4.16
C PHE A 219 -12.40 22.89 5.43
N GLN A 220 -11.22 22.54 5.95
CA GLN A 220 -10.61 23.14 7.14
C GLN A 220 -9.21 23.65 6.82
N SER A 221 -9.08 24.97 6.65
CA SER A 221 -7.85 25.70 6.26
C SER A 221 -6.67 25.59 7.25
N ILE A 222 -6.69 24.65 8.19
CA ILE A 222 -5.75 24.59 9.31
C ILE A 222 -5.39 23.10 9.54
N TYR A 223 -4.09 22.78 9.45
CA TYR A 223 -3.41 21.52 9.77
C TYR A 223 -3.07 20.53 8.64
N GLU A 224 -1.97 20.83 7.94
CA GLU A 224 -1.03 19.81 7.45
C GLU A 224 0.12 19.64 8.46
N ASN A 225 -0.11 18.82 9.49
CA ASN A 225 0.99 18.28 10.30
C ASN A 225 1.52 17.03 9.60
N GLU A 226 2.81 17.04 9.25
CA GLU A 226 3.51 15.90 8.63
C GLU A 226 3.37 14.65 9.50
N SER A 227 3.49 14.79 10.83
CA SER A 227 3.29 13.69 11.78
C SER A 227 1.91 13.06 11.69
N ARG A 228 0.84 13.87 11.61
CA ARG A 228 -0.53 13.38 11.47
C ARG A 228 -0.71 12.62 10.16
N ASN A 229 -0.12 13.11 9.06
CA ASN A 229 -0.19 12.43 7.77
C ASN A 229 0.47 11.03 7.83
N THR A 230 1.65 10.93 8.44
CA THR A 230 2.32 9.63 8.67
C THR A 230 1.46 8.69 9.54
N GLU A 231 0.83 9.20 10.60
CA GLU A 231 -0.08 8.42 11.46
C GLU A 231 -1.30 7.90 10.68
N MET A 232 -1.87 8.72 9.79
CA MET A 232 -3.00 8.31 8.94
C MET A 232 -2.59 7.30 7.87
N LEU A 233 -1.42 7.46 7.25
CA LEU A 233 -0.87 6.50 6.30
C LEU A 233 -0.59 5.13 6.95
N ALA A 234 -0.12 5.11 8.20
CA ALA A 234 0.06 3.88 8.96
C ALA A 234 -1.28 3.15 9.21
N ALA A 235 -2.33 3.89 9.56
CA ALA A 235 -3.68 3.34 9.69
C ALA A 235 -4.25 2.86 8.34
N ALA A 236 -3.93 3.57 7.25
CA ALA A 236 -4.28 3.19 5.90
C ALA A 236 -3.66 1.86 5.48
N CYS A 237 -2.39 1.63 5.80
CA CYS A 237 -1.72 0.37 5.55
C CYS A 237 -2.41 -0.80 6.27
N ALA A 238 -2.81 -0.59 7.54
CA ALA A 238 -3.52 -1.60 8.33
C ALA A 238 -4.87 -1.98 7.72
N VAL A 239 -5.69 -1.00 7.34
CA VAL A 239 -7.00 -1.28 6.72
C VAL A 239 -6.86 -1.89 5.32
N GLY A 240 -5.83 -1.52 4.55
CA GLY A 240 -5.56 -2.11 3.24
C GLY A 240 -5.37 -3.63 3.32
N VAL A 241 -4.58 -4.10 4.29
CA VAL A 241 -4.39 -5.54 4.53
C VAL A 241 -5.65 -6.17 5.12
N ALA A 242 -6.25 -5.53 6.12
CA ALA A 242 -7.44 -6.05 6.79
C ALA A 242 -8.64 -6.25 5.83
N SER A 243 -8.83 -5.33 4.87
CA SER A 243 -9.88 -5.42 3.85
C SER A 243 -9.63 -6.50 2.80
N CYS A 244 -8.37 -6.87 2.54
CA CYS A 244 -8.05 -7.98 1.65
C CYS A 244 -8.40 -9.34 2.24
N PHE A 245 -8.18 -9.52 3.55
CA PHE A 245 -8.32 -10.80 4.24
C PHE A 245 -9.56 -10.91 5.14
N GLY A 246 -10.26 -9.79 5.38
CA GLY A 246 -11.33 -9.73 6.38
C GLY A 246 -10.83 -9.97 7.81
N ALA A 247 -9.54 -9.70 8.08
CA ALA A 247 -8.84 -9.99 9.32
C ALA A 247 -8.25 -8.71 9.94
N PRO A 248 -9.01 -7.97 10.78
CA PRO A 248 -8.58 -6.69 11.34
C PRO A 248 -7.29 -6.78 12.16
N ILE A 249 -7.20 -7.76 13.07
CA ILE A 249 -6.05 -7.91 13.96
C ILE A 249 -4.79 -8.22 13.15
N GLY A 250 -4.88 -9.19 12.23
CA GLY A 250 -3.76 -9.55 11.35
C GLY A 250 -3.28 -8.39 10.49
N GLY A 251 -4.21 -7.60 9.91
CA GLY A 251 -3.83 -6.43 9.11
C GLY A 251 -3.10 -5.35 9.89
N VAL A 252 -3.49 -5.11 11.15
CA VAL A 252 -2.80 -4.14 12.01
C VAL A 252 -1.41 -4.63 12.40
N LEU A 253 -1.28 -5.90 12.79
CA LEU A 253 0.01 -6.49 13.15
C LEU A 253 0.97 -6.48 11.95
N PHE A 254 0.49 -6.88 10.78
CA PHE A 254 1.26 -6.79 9.54
C PHE A 254 1.72 -5.36 9.25
N SER A 255 0.83 -4.38 9.40
CA SER A 255 1.19 -2.97 9.22
C SER A 255 2.31 -2.56 10.15
N ILE A 256 2.26 -2.94 11.43
CA ILE A 256 3.32 -2.64 12.41
C ILE A 256 4.64 -3.29 12.01
N GLU A 257 4.63 -4.57 11.68
CA GLU A 257 5.85 -5.34 11.39
C GLU A 257 6.56 -4.87 10.11
N VAL A 258 5.79 -4.53 9.07
CA VAL A 258 6.34 -4.28 7.74
C VAL A 258 6.71 -2.81 7.53
N THR A 259 5.93 -1.88 8.09
CA THR A 259 5.97 -0.47 7.68
C THR A 259 6.92 0.41 8.48
N THR A 260 7.05 0.25 9.81
CA THR A 260 7.90 1.11 10.64
C THR A 260 8.73 0.33 11.67
N VAL A 261 9.85 0.91 12.11
CA VAL A 261 10.67 0.35 13.20
C VAL A 261 10.13 0.78 14.57
N TYR A 262 9.57 1.99 14.63
CA TYR A 262 8.92 2.54 15.82
C TYR A 262 7.45 2.80 15.50
N PHE A 263 6.57 2.37 16.39
CA PHE A 263 5.13 2.50 16.19
C PHE A 263 4.46 2.98 17.47
N ALA A 264 3.82 4.14 17.42
CA ALA A 264 3.12 4.69 18.57
C ALA A 264 1.83 3.89 18.86
N ILE A 265 1.56 3.59 20.13
CA ILE A 265 0.36 2.84 20.57
C ILE A 265 -0.94 3.54 20.12
N ARG A 266 -0.94 4.87 20.01
CA ARG A 266 -2.08 5.61 19.45
C ARG A 266 -2.41 5.20 18.01
N ASN A 267 -1.40 4.92 17.19
CA ASN A 267 -1.59 4.49 15.80
C ASN A 267 -2.13 3.07 15.73
N TYR A 268 -1.86 2.25 16.76
CA TYR A 268 -2.39 0.89 16.85
C TYR A 268 -3.90 0.93 16.99
N TRP A 269 -4.40 1.72 17.95
CA TRP A 269 -5.85 1.87 18.15
C TRP A 269 -6.55 2.48 16.94
N ARG A 270 -5.93 3.46 16.29
CA ARG A 270 -6.45 4.07 15.06
C ARG A 270 -6.52 3.06 13.92
N GLY A 271 -5.43 2.33 13.66
CA GLY A 271 -5.38 1.29 12.64
C GLY A 271 -6.37 0.16 12.92
N PHE A 272 -6.49 -0.27 14.17
CA PHE A 272 -7.44 -1.29 14.60
C PHE A 272 -8.88 -0.87 14.39
N PHE A 273 -9.24 0.35 14.80
CA PHE A 273 -10.58 0.88 14.58
C PHE A 273 -10.94 0.94 13.08
N THR A 274 -10.07 1.53 12.25
CA THR A 274 -10.27 1.59 10.79
C THR A 274 -10.40 0.20 10.17
N ALA A 275 -9.55 -0.74 10.59
CA ALA A 275 -9.55 -2.11 10.09
C ALA A 275 -10.83 -2.86 10.45
N VAL A 276 -11.34 -2.68 11.67
CA VAL A 276 -12.63 -3.24 12.10
C VAL A 276 -13.76 -2.64 11.29
N CYS A 277 -13.81 -1.31 11.12
CA CYS A 277 -14.82 -0.65 10.28
C CYS A 277 -14.79 -1.17 8.83
N GLY A 278 -13.59 -1.32 8.24
CA GLY A 278 -13.46 -1.85 6.89
C GLY A 278 -13.93 -3.31 6.79
N ALA A 279 -13.53 -4.17 7.71
CA ALA A 279 -13.92 -5.57 7.69
C ALA A 279 -15.42 -5.78 7.95
N THR A 280 -16.03 -4.99 8.85
CA THR A 280 -17.47 -5.07 9.12
C THR A 280 -18.28 -4.61 7.92
N VAL A 281 -17.93 -3.47 7.31
CA VAL A 281 -18.59 -2.98 6.09
C VAL A 281 -18.44 -4.00 4.95
N PHE A 282 -17.26 -4.55 4.73
CA PHE A 282 -17.04 -5.54 3.67
C PHE A 282 -17.93 -6.77 3.85
N LYS A 283 -18.01 -7.29 5.08
CA LYS A 283 -18.87 -8.43 5.42
C LYS A 283 -20.36 -8.12 5.27
N LEU A 284 -20.80 -6.92 5.65
CA LEU A 284 -22.18 -6.49 5.46
C LEU A 284 -22.52 -6.36 3.97
N LEU A 285 -21.64 -5.76 3.16
CA LEU A 285 -21.84 -5.66 1.71
C LEU A 285 -21.93 -7.04 1.06
N ALA A 286 -21.11 -8.00 1.50
CA ALA A 286 -21.16 -9.37 1.00
C ALA A 286 -22.52 -10.05 1.32
N VAL A 287 -23.02 -9.92 2.54
CA VAL A 287 -24.35 -10.44 2.94
C VAL A 287 -25.46 -9.83 2.07
N TRP A 288 -25.41 -8.53 1.83
CA TRP A 288 -26.44 -7.82 1.06
C TRP A 288 -26.40 -8.17 -0.43
N ALA A 289 -25.21 -8.37 -0.99
CA ALA A 289 -25.05 -8.59 -2.44
C ALA A 289 -25.14 -10.07 -2.85
N HIS A 290 -24.80 -10.99 -1.96
CA HIS A 290 -24.78 -12.43 -2.23
C HIS A 290 -25.90 -13.21 -1.52
N GLU A 291 -26.80 -12.52 -0.81
CA GLU A 291 -27.90 -13.12 -0.05
C GLU A 291 -27.43 -14.21 0.92
N GLU A 292 -26.24 -14.06 1.52
CA GLU A 292 -25.76 -15.02 2.52
C GLU A 292 -26.47 -14.81 3.86
N ASP A 293 -26.92 -15.90 4.49
CA ASP A 293 -27.72 -15.85 5.72
C ASP A 293 -27.00 -15.19 6.91
N THR A 294 -25.67 -15.21 6.96
CA THR A 294 -24.88 -14.76 8.12
C THR A 294 -23.48 -14.26 7.76
N VAL A 295 -22.90 -13.45 8.66
CA VAL A 295 -21.53 -12.96 8.55
C VAL A 295 -20.53 -14.11 8.78
N LYS A 296 -20.07 -14.72 7.69
CA LYS A 296 -19.10 -15.82 7.73
C LYS A 296 -17.69 -15.37 7.36
N ALA A 297 -16.70 -16.17 7.74
CA ALA A 297 -15.33 -16.01 7.25
C ALA A 297 -15.28 -16.40 5.76
N TYR A 298 -14.46 -15.70 4.98
CA TYR A 298 -14.37 -15.91 3.53
C TYR A 298 -13.97 -17.36 3.15
N PHE A 299 -13.12 -17.99 3.97
CA PHE A 299 -12.77 -19.41 3.86
C PHE A 299 -13.19 -20.14 5.13
N GLN A 300 -14.32 -20.86 5.07
CA GLN A 300 -14.77 -21.69 6.18
C GLN A 300 -14.03 -23.02 6.18
N THR A 301 -13.54 -23.42 7.36
CA THR A 301 -12.92 -24.71 7.60
C THR A 301 -13.62 -25.36 8.79
N ASN A 302 -13.83 -26.68 8.73
CA ASN A 302 -14.47 -27.44 9.80
C ASN A 302 -13.42 -28.36 10.43
N PHE A 303 -12.92 -27.98 11.60
CA PHE A 303 -11.91 -28.73 12.35
C PHE A 303 -12.55 -29.34 13.60
N THR A 304 -12.20 -30.59 13.91
CA THR A 304 -12.63 -31.27 15.13
C THR A 304 -11.90 -30.70 16.35
N MET A 305 -12.64 -30.27 17.37
CA MET A 305 -12.10 -29.56 18.54
C MET A 305 -11.74 -30.46 19.72
N GLU A 306 -12.18 -31.73 19.74
CA GLU A 306 -12.07 -32.58 20.94
C GLU A 306 -10.64 -33.06 21.22
N PHE A 307 -9.84 -33.32 20.19
CA PHE A 307 -8.40 -33.64 20.29
C PHE A 307 -7.69 -33.19 19.01
N PRO A 308 -7.33 -31.90 18.88
CA PRO A 308 -6.88 -31.37 17.59
C PRO A 308 -5.45 -31.81 17.23
N PHE A 309 -4.55 -31.91 18.21
CA PHE A 309 -3.14 -32.26 17.97
C PHE A 309 -2.52 -32.99 19.17
N ASP A 310 -1.68 -33.99 18.88
CA ASP A 310 -0.86 -34.66 19.89
C ASP A 310 0.46 -33.91 20.12
N PRO A 311 1.04 -33.94 21.34
CA PRO A 311 2.34 -33.29 21.61
C PRO A 311 3.48 -33.76 20.70
N GLN A 312 3.41 -34.99 20.17
CA GLN A 312 4.40 -35.53 19.23
C GLN A 312 4.35 -34.83 17.86
N GLU A 313 3.17 -34.34 17.44
CA GLU A 313 2.99 -33.62 16.19
C GLU A 313 3.65 -32.24 16.22
N LEU A 314 3.89 -31.66 17.41
CA LEU A 314 4.63 -30.40 17.57
C LEU A 314 6.04 -30.49 16.97
N LEU A 315 6.70 -31.66 17.05
CA LEU A 315 8.00 -31.88 16.42
C LEU A 315 7.87 -31.86 14.90
N VAL A 316 6.80 -32.45 14.35
CA VAL A 316 6.52 -32.43 12.91
C VAL A 316 6.21 -31.01 12.44
N PHE A 317 5.42 -30.24 13.20
CA PHE A 317 5.15 -28.82 12.91
C PHE A 317 6.43 -27.97 12.95
N ALA A 318 7.33 -28.22 13.90
CA ALA A 318 8.63 -27.55 13.95
C ALA A 318 9.49 -27.88 12.71
N LEU A 319 9.55 -29.15 12.31
CA LEU A 319 10.26 -29.58 11.10
C LEU A 319 9.66 -28.95 9.83
N MET A 320 8.33 -28.90 9.72
CA MET A 320 7.66 -28.19 8.63
C MET A 320 8.02 -26.70 8.62
N GLY A 321 8.08 -26.05 9.80
CA GLY A 321 8.55 -24.67 9.93
C GLY A 321 9.96 -24.47 9.39
N VAL A 322 10.89 -25.39 9.69
CA VAL A 322 12.27 -25.35 9.16
C VAL A 322 12.28 -25.50 7.64
N ILE A 323 11.54 -26.47 7.10
CA ILE A 323 11.47 -26.71 5.65
C ILE A 323 10.88 -25.49 4.93
N CYS A 324 9.78 -24.93 5.44
CA CYS A 324 9.15 -23.73 4.90
C CYS A 324 10.08 -22.51 4.99
N GLY A 325 10.83 -22.36 6.09
CA GLY A 325 11.82 -21.29 6.27
C GLY A 325 12.96 -21.37 5.27
N LEU A 326 13.54 -22.57 5.07
CA LEU A 326 14.59 -22.80 4.07
C LEU A 326 14.07 -22.61 2.65
N GLY A 327 12.87 -23.11 2.34
CA GLY A 327 12.21 -22.91 1.05
C GLY A 327 11.94 -21.43 0.75
N GLY A 328 11.46 -20.68 1.75
CA GLY A 328 11.27 -19.23 1.66
C GLY A 328 12.58 -18.48 1.42
N ALA A 329 13.65 -18.83 2.13
CA ALA A 329 14.98 -18.23 1.91
C ALA A 329 15.51 -18.50 0.50
N LEU A 330 15.37 -19.74 0.00
CA LEU A 330 15.74 -20.11 -1.36
C LEU A 330 14.92 -19.33 -2.40
N TYR A 331 13.61 -19.17 -2.19
CA TYR A 331 12.75 -18.38 -3.06
C TYR A 331 13.19 -16.91 -3.12
N VAL A 332 13.44 -16.27 -1.98
CA VAL A 332 13.90 -14.88 -1.92
C VAL A 332 15.25 -14.71 -2.61
N TRP A 333 16.19 -15.64 -2.39
CA TRP A 333 17.49 -15.63 -3.06
C TRP A 333 17.33 -15.76 -4.58
N SER A 334 16.52 -16.73 -5.04
CA SER A 334 16.29 -17.00 -6.46
C SER A 334 15.63 -15.81 -7.16
N HIS A 335 14.58 -15.24 -6.53
CA HIS A 335 13.92 -14.04 -7.01
C HIS A 335 14.88 -12.85 -7.10
N ARG A 336 15.75 -12.66 -6.09
CA ARG A 336 16.79 -11.61 -6.13
C ARG A 336 17.74 -11.80 -7.30
N GLN A 337 18.24 -13.02 -7.53
CA GLN A 337 19.13 -13.30 -8.67
C GLN A 337 18.45 -13.02 -10.00
N TYR A 338 17.19 -13.44 -10.15
CA TYR A 338 16.40 -13.17 -11.34
C TYR A 338 16.23 -11.67 -11.61
N VAL A 339 15.87 -10.89 -10.58
CA VAL A 339 15.74 -9.42 -10.70
C VAL A 339 17.06 -8.76 -11.08
N LEU A 340 18.18 -9.19 -10.49
CA LEU A 340 19.51 -8.67 -10.83
C LEU A 340 19.91 -9.02 -12.27
N PHE A 341 19.62 -10.23 -12.71
CA PHE A 341 19.85 -10.67 -14.09
C PHE A 341 19.04 -9.82 -15.09
N MET A 342 17.75 -9.63 -14.83
CA MET A 342 16.87 -8.79 -15.66
C MET A 342 17.36 -7.34 -15.74
N ARG A 343 17.84 -6.78 -14.62
CA ARG A 343 18.40 -5.42 -14.58
C ARG A 343 19.73 -5.32 -15.33
N ARG A 344 20.59 -6.34 -15.25
CA ARG A 344 21.88 -6.37 -15.96
C ARG A 344 21.72 -6.48 -17.48
N ASN A 345 20.68 -7.17 -17.94
CA ASN A 345 20.41 -7.38 -19.37
C ASN A 345 19.55 -6.30 -20.03
N LYS A 346 19.05 -5.31 -19.28
CA LYS A 346 18.48 -4.09 -19.87
C LYS A 346 19.63 -3.20 -20.33
N LYS A 347 20.03 -3.34 -21.59
CA LYS A 347 20.88 -2.37 -22.30
C LYS A 347 20.09 -1.13 -22.68
#